data_AF-A0A353CZ47-F1
#
_entry.id   AF-A0A353CZ47-F1
#
_cell.length_a   1.000
_cell.length_b   1.000
_cell.length_c   1.000
_cell.angle_alpha   90.00
_cell.angle_beta   90.00
_cell.angle_gamma   90.00
#
_symmetry.space_group_name_H-M   'P 1'
#
loop_
_entity.id
_entity.type
_entity.pdbx_description
1 polymer ?
#
loop_
_entity_poly.entity_id
_entity_poly.type
_entity_poly.pdbx_seq_one_letter_code
_entity_poly.pdbx_strand_id
1 'polypeptide(L)'
;EIITNSVLTSDNFMAQAMIDMDVGPRLLLTPELEAAWLSSYKEGELNEAIVASEEWQRLVNNPQLFIYETGRLDTAALGNGSEQYGKLHAKFFLGEEVGFVGTANFDYRSRLYNNEMGFFYKSYVVKQDLIDIFEDIKADAYRWGTPEWLEMRKQV
;
A
#
# COMPACT_ATOMS: atom_id res chain seq x y z
N GLU A 1 -4.59 -3.78 -9.03
CA GLU A 1 -4.41 -2.75 -7.97
C GLU A 1 -4.18 -3.46 -6.65
N ILE A 2 -3.47 -2.82 -5.73
CA ILE A 2 -3.22 -3.32 -4.37
C ILE A 2 -3.63 -2.20 -3.42
N ILE A 3 -4.35 -2.53 -2.35
CA ILE A 3 -4.64 -1.60 -1.27
C ILE A 3 -4.16 -2.18 0.06
N THR A 4 -3.51 -1.35 0.85
CA THR A 4 -2.89 -1.74 2.12
C THR A 4 -2.92 -0.59 3.13
N ASN A 5 -2.59 -0.89 4.37
CA ASN A 5 -2.40 0.14 5.38
C ASN A 5 -1.20 1.02 5.04
N SER A 6 -1.29 2.31 5.34
CA SER A 6 -0.13 3.16 5.53
C SER A 6 0.36 3.10 6.98
N VAL A 7 1.45 3.82 7.26
CA VAL A 7 1.90 4.10 8.64
C VAL A 7 0.80 4.72 9.52
N LEU A 8 -0.21 5.41 8.94
CA LEU A 8 -1.30 6.05 9.68
C LEU A 8 -2.39 5.06 10.12
N THR A 9 -2.59 3.97 9.37
CA THR A 9 -3.72 3.05 9.57
C THR A 9 -3.27 1.64 9.98
N SER A 10 -1.97 1.38 9.99
CA SER A 10 -1.43 0.09 10.38
C SER A 10 -1.50 -0.15 11.89
N ASP A 11 -1.77 -1.40 12.27
CA ASP A 11 -1.58 -1.89 13.63
C ASP A 11 -0.20 -2.53 13.86
N ASN A 12 0.61 -2.62 12.81
CA ASN A 12 1.92 -3.26 12.82
C ASN A 12 2.88 -2.54 11.87
N PHE A 13 3.74 -1.69 12.43
CA PHE A 13 4.70 -0.91 11.65
C PHE A 13 5.66 -1.81 10.82
N MET A 14 6.06 -2.97 11.34
CA MET A 14 6.97 -3.87 10.62
C MET A 14 6.30 -4.48 9.39
N ALA A 15 5.02 -4.82 9.51
CA ALA A 15 4.25 -5.35 8.38
C ALA A 15 4.00 -4.28 7.32
N GLN A 16 3.79 -3.03 7.75
CA GLN A 16 3.58 -1.92 6.83
C GLN A 16 4.88 -1.51 6.13
N ALA A 17 6.00 -1.46 6.85
CA ALA A 17 7.32 -1.16 6.28
C ALA A 17 7.74 -2.13 5.17
N MET A 18 7.25 -3.39 5.18
CA MET A 18 7.48 -4.31 4.07
C MET A 18 6.92 -3.80 2.73
N ILE A 19 5.82 -3.06 2.74
CA ILE A 19 5.27 -2.48 1.51
C ILE A 19 6.22 -1.39 1.00
N ASP A 20 6.60 -0.47 1.87
CA ASP A 20 7.37 0.71 1.46
C ASP A 20 8.84 0.43 1.17
N MET A 21 9.41 -0.57 1.84
CA MET A 21 10.83 -0.87 1.79
C MET A 21 11.16 -2.12 0.98
N ASP A 22 10.17 -2.88 0.50
CA ASP A 22 10.42 -4.07 -0.34
C ASP A 22 9.41 -4.13 -1.48
N VAL A 23 8.12 -4.33 -1.21
CA VAL A 23 7.14 -4.64 -2.27
C VAL A 23 6.99 -3.49 -3.28
N GLY A 24 6.76 -2.27 -2.83
CA GLY A 24 6.60 -1.09 -3.67
C GLY A 24 7.85 -0.83 -4.53
N PRO A 25 9.03 -0.64 -3.91
CA PRO A 25 10.28 -0.43 -4.63
C PRO A 25 10.57 -1.53 -5.64
N ARG A 26 10.47 -2.80 -5.24
CA ARG A 26 10.83 -3.94 -6.10
C ARG A 26 9.89 -4.14 -7.28
N LEU A 27 8.62 -3.76 -7.14
CA LEU A 27 7.64 -3.90 -8.21
C LEU A 27 7.63 -2.71 -9.19
N LEU A 28 7.99 -1.51 -8.71
CA LEU A 28 7.85 -0.28 -9.48
C LEU A 28 9.17 0.32 -9.94
N LEU A 29 10.24 0.22 -9.14
CA LEU A 29 11.50 0.92 -9.37
C LEU A 29 12.51 0.08 -10.18
N THR A 30 13.52 0.77 -10.72
CA THR A 30 14.73 0.13 -11.23
C THR A 30 15.63 -0.30 -10.07
N PRO A 31 16.54 -1.28 -10.25
CA PRO A 31 17.49 -1.68 -9.21
C PRO A 31 18.30 -0.52 -8.63
N GLU A 32 18.67 0.45 -9.47
CA GLU A 32 19.43 1.63 -9.06
C GLU A 32 18.58 2.56 -8.16
N LEU A 33 17.33 2.82 -8.54
CA LEU A 33 16.41 3.64 -7.75
C LEU A 33 15.95 2.94 -6.48
N GLU A 34 15.75 1.63 -6.52
CA GLU A 34 15.49 0.79 -5.34
C GLU A 34 16.66 0.90 -4.36
N ALA A 35 17.90 0.71 -4.81
CA ALA A 35 19.08 0.85 -3.95
C ALA A 35 19.21 2.27 -3.37
N ALA A 36 18.89 3.29 -4.16
CA ALA A 36 18.93 4.68 -3.72
C ALA A 36 17.84 4.98 -2.67
N TRP A 37 16.62 4.51 -2.90
CA TRP A 37 15.50 4.59 -1.94
C TRP A 37 15.84 3.92 -0.61
N LEU A 38 16.42 2.72 -0.64
CA LEU A 38 16.77 1.94 0.54
C LEU A 38 18.06 2.38 1.24
N SER A 39 18.77 3.38 0.72
CA SER A 39 20.09 3.76 1.20
C SER A 39 20.06 4.35 2.62
N SER A 40 19.16 5.30 2.86
CA SER A 40 18.87 5.89 4.17
C SER A 40 17.68 6.85 4.06
N TYR A 41 17.15 7.28 5.20
CA TYR A 41 16.08 8.28 5.23
C TYR A 41 16.43 9.59 4.51
N LYS A 42 17.66 10.11 4.69
CA LYS A 42 18.08 11.39 4.09
C LYS A 42 18.45 11.26 2.61
N GLU A 43 19.22 10.23 2.27
CA GLU A 43 19.75 10.05 0.91
C GLU A 43 18.76 9.34 -0.02
N GLY A 44 17.74 8.67 0.54
CA GLY A 44 16.67 7.98 -0.18
C GLY A 44 15.33 8.72 -0.07
N GLU A 45 14.57 8.44 0.99
CA GLU A 45 13.17 8.87 1.12
C GLU A 45 12.96 10.40 1.03
N LEU A 46 13.86 11.19 1.62
CA LEU A 46 13.80 12.66 1.60
C LEU A 46 14.57 13.29 0.44
N ASN A 47 15.22 12.50 -0.40
CA ASN A 47 16.06 13.03 -1.46
C ASN A 47 15.21 13.42 -2.67
N GLU A 48 14.96 14.73 -2.81
CA GLU A 48 14.19 15.29 -3.92
C GLU A 48 14.78 14.96 -5.30
N ALA A 49 16.10 14.79 -5.40
CA ALA A 49 16.72 14.38 -6.67
C ALA A 49 16.30 12.97 -7.11
N ILE A 50 15.84 12.13 -6.17
CA ILE A 50 15.26 10.81 -6.43
C ILE A 50 13.75 10.94 -6.60
N VAL A 51 13.04 11.35 -5.55
CA VAL A 51 11.58 11.23 -5.48
C VAL A 51 10.82 12.26 -6.33
N ALA A 52 11.50 13.31 -6.80
CA ALA A 52 10.94 14.28 -7.76
C ALA A 52 11.48 14.08 -9.19
N SER A 53 12.34 13.08 -9.43
CA SER A 53 12.88 12.82 -10.76
C SER A 53 11.80 12.41 -11.76
N GLU A 54 12.00 12.72 -13.04
CA GLU A 54 11.10 12.27 -14.11
C GLU A 54 10.99 10.75 -14.17
N GLU A 55 12.10 10.05 -13.88
CA GLU A 55 12.13 8.59 -13.84
C GLU A 55 11.25 8.03 -12.71
N TRP A 56 11.39 8.57 -11.49
CA TRP A 56 10.52 8.21 -10.37
C TRP A 56 9.05 8.42 -10.74
N GLN A 57 8.69 9.62 -11.21
CA GLN A 57 7.33 9.94 -11.59
C GLN A 57 6.78 8.98 -12.65
N ARG A 58 7.58 8.63 -13.66
CA ARG A 58 7.18 7.67 -14.69
C ARG A 58 6.92 6.28 -14.11
N LEU A 59 7.77 5.82 -13.19
CA LEU A 59 7.70 4.49 -12.60
C LEU A 59 6.54 4.35 -11.61
N VAL A 60 6.28 5.35 -10.77
CA VAL A 60 5.13 5.33 -9.84
C VAL A 60 3.79 5.54 -10.55
N ASN A 61 3.79 6.17 -11.73
CA ASN A 61 2.65 6.24 -12.63
C ASN A 61 2.56 5.01 -13.57
N ASN A 62 2.87 3.82 -13.07
CA ASN A 62 2.79 2.57 -13.82
C ASN A 62 1.34 2.32 -14.34
N PRO A 63 1.15 1.98 -15.63
CA PRO A 63 -0.20 1.80 -16.20
C PRO A 63 -0.87 0.46 -15.84
N GLN A 64 -0.13 -0.49 -15.25
CA GLN A 64 -0.60 -1.85 -14.97
C GLN A 64 -0.72 -2.15 -13.47
N LEU A 65 0.11 -1.49 -12.65
CA LEU A 65 0.17 -1.72 -11.22
C LEU A 65 0.01 -0.41 -10.45
N PHE A 66 -1.04 -0.34 -9.64
CA PHE A 66 -1.25 0.73 -8.68
C PHE A 66 -1.25 0.14 -7.27
N ILE A 67 -0.51 0.77 -6.37
CA ILE A 67 -0.45 0.44 -4.95
C ILE A 67 -1.02 1.63 -4.20
N TYR A 68 -2.01 1.40 -3.37
CA TYR A 68 -2.71 2.40 -2.57
C TYR A 68 -2.47 2.15 -1.09
N GLU A 69 -2.12 3.19 -0.34
CA GLU A 69 -2.01 3.14 1.11
C GLU A 69 -3.08 4.03 1.75
N THR A 70 -3.86 3.45 2.66
CA THR A 70 -4.99 4.12 3.32
C THR A 70 -4.55 5.17 4.33
N GLY A 71 -5.37 6.20 4.52
CA GLY A 71 -5.08 7.30 5.42
C GLY A 71 -4.59 8.53 4.67
N ARG A 72 -5.02 9.70 5.14
CA ARG A 72 -4.76 10.99 4.50
C ARG A 72 -4.29 12.03 5.49
N LEU A 73 -3.81 13.16 4.95
CA LEU A 73 -3.25 14.27 5.73
C LEU A 73 -4.26 14.97 6.65
N ASP A 74 -5.56 14.75 6.47
CA ASP A 74 -6.66 15.23 7.31
C ASP A 74 -7.00 14.28 8.48
N THR A 75 -6.17 13.24 8.70
CA THR A 75 -6.31 12.37 9.87
C THR A 75 -6.08 13.15 11.18
N ALA A 76 -6.92 12.87 12.17
CA ALA A 76 -6.74 13.39 13.53
C ALA A 76 -5.45 12.90 14.19
N ALA A 77 -4.89 11.77 13.74
CA ALA A 77 -3.64 11.21 14.27
C ALA A 77 -2.42 12.14 14.08
N LEU A 78 -2.44 12.98 13.04
CA LEU A 78 -1.42 14.00 12.76
C LEU A 78 -1.67 15.32 13.52
N GLY A 79 -2.81 15.47 14.20
CA GLY A 79 -3.17 16.65 14.98
C GLY A 79 -3.58 17.89 14.17
N ASN A 80 -3.54 17.81 12.84
CA ASN A 80 -3.90 18.88 11.90
C ASN A 80 -5.23 18.61 11.15
N GLY A 81 -5.94 17.53 11.51
CA GLY A 81 -7.20 17.13 10.88
C GLY A 81 -8.21 16.54 11.88
N SER A 82 -9.35 16.07 11.35
CA SER A 82 -10.48 15.55 12.14
C SER A 82 -10.87 14.11 11.78
N GLU A 83 -10.37 13.58 10.67
CA GLU A 83 -10.78 12.28 10.16
C GLU A 83 -10.19 11.13 10.99
N GLN A 84 -10.97 10.07 11.13
CA GLN A 84 -10.58 8.88 11.88
C GLN A 84 -10.55 7.69 10.94
N TYR A 85 -9.38 7.48 10.30
CA TYR A 85 -9.16 6.31 9.48
C TYR A 85 -8.98 5.08 10.37
N GLY A 86 -9.93 4.15 10.29
CA GLY A 86 -9.83 2.86 10.97
C GLY A 86 -8.67 2.01 10.43
N LYS A 87 -8.45 0.86 11.07
CA LYS A 87 -7.43 -0.11 10.63
C LYS A 87 -7.95 -0.94 9.47
N LEU A 88 -7.19 -1.06 8.38
CA LEU A 88 -7.52 -1.99 7.31
C LEU A 88 -7.06 -3.40 7.70
N HIS A 89 -8.01 -4.28 8.04
CA HIS A 89 -7.70 -5.67 8.40
C HIS A 89 -8.31 -6.70 7.44
N ALA A 90 -8.94 -6.27 6.35
CA ALA A 90 -9.43 -7.18 5.31
C ALA A 90 -8.25 -7.81 4.54
N LYS A 91 -8.36 -9.10 4.21
CA LYS A 91 -7.40 -9.78 3.31
C LYS A 91 -8.15 -10.58 2.26
N PHE A 92 -8.07 -10.11 1.02
CA PHE A 92 -8.65 -10.78 -0.12
C PHE A 92 -7.89 -10.44 -1.41
N PHE A 93 -8.04 -11.27 -2.43
CA PHE A 93 -7.69 -10.89 -3.79
C PHE A 93 -8.84 -11.24 -4.73
N LEU A 94 -8.98 -10.43 -5.77
CA LEU A 94 -10.03 -10.56 -6.78
C LEU A 94 -9.37 -10.93 -8.11
N GLY A 95 -9.75 -12.08 -8.65
CA GLY A 95 -9.49 -12.43 -10.05
C GLY A 95 -10.73 -12.25 -10.91
N GLU A 96 -10.59 -12.46 -12.21
CA GLU A 96 -11.70 -12.33 -13.16
C GLU A 96 -12.84 -13.31 -12.82
N GLU A 97 -12.51 -14.57 -12.58
CA GLU A 97 -13.48 -15.63 -12.25
C GLU A 97 -13.42 -16.12 -10.80
N VAL A 98 -12.24 -16.15 -10.19
CA VAL A 98 -12.01 -16.71 -8.86
C VAL A 98 -11.40 -15.63 -7.98
N GLY A 99 -11.90 -15.50 -6.77
CA GLY A 99 -11.29 -14.70 -5.73
C GLY A 99 -10.98 -15.53 -4.49
N PHE A 100 -10.33 -14.90 -3.53
CA PHE A 100 -9.99 -15.50 -2.24
C PHE A 100 -10.26 -14.50 -1.12
N VAL A 101 -10.80 -14.98 -0.01
CA VAL A 101 -10.89 -14.22 1.25
C VAL A 101 -10.32 -15.11 2.36
N GLY A 102 -9.48 -14.56 3.23
CA GLY A 102 -8.88 -15.35 4.29
C GLY A 102 -8.09 -14.55 5.30
N THR A 103 -7.18 -15.24 5.98
CA THR A 103 -6.32 -14.67 7.03
C THR A 103 -4.94 -14.27 6.54
N ALA A 104 -4.53 -14.76 5.36
CA ALA A 104 -3.19 -14.52 4.80
C ALA A 104 -2.94 -13.03 4.55
N ASN A 105 -1.88 -12.48 5.14
CA ASN A 105 -1.48 -11.07 4.95
C ASN A 105 -0.70 -10.83 3.65
N PHE A 106 -0.47 -11.88 2.85
CA PHE A 106 0.35 -11.85 1.64
C PHE A 106 1.80 -11.37 1.85
N ASP A 107 2.31 -11.56 3.07
CA ASP A 107 3.71 -11.29 3.44
C ASP A 107 4.51 -12.59 3.59
N TYR A 108 5.83 -12.46 3.82
CA TYR A 108 6.71 -13.62 4.00
C TYR A 108 6.29 -14.51 5.18
N ARG A 109 5.72 -13.94 6.23
CA ARG A 109 5.30 -14.69 7.43
C ARG A 109 4.11 -15.59 7.13
N SER A 110 3.11 -15.03 6.47
CA SER A 110 1.92 -15.74 5.99
C SER A 110 2.28 -16.83 4.99
N ARG A 111 3.34 -16.62 4.21
CA ARG A 111 3.82 -17.59 3.21
C ARG A 111 4.65 -18.73 3.79
N LEU A 112 5.43 -18.48 4.85
CA LEU A 112 6.48 -19.40 5.31
C LEU A 112 6.26 -19.98 6.71
N TYR A 113 5.58 -19.26 7.61
CA TYR A 113 5.56 -19.59 9.04
C TYR A 113 4.16 -19.77 9.62
N ASN A 114 3.21 -18.93 9.20
CA ASN A 114 1.88 -18.93 9.80
C ASN A 114 1.00 -20.05 9.23
N ASN A 115 0.10 -20.54 10.08
CA ASN A 115 -1.06 -21.30 9.60
C ASN A 115 -2.13 -20.30 9.17
N GLU A 116 -2.38 -20.24 7.85
CA GLU A 116 -3.39 -19.37 7.28
C GLU A 116 -4.61 -20.21 6.82
N MET A 117 -5.79 -19.59 6.85
CA MET A 117 -7.03 -20.20 6.39
C MET A 117 -7.80 -19.23 5.49
N GLY A 118 -8.63 -19.78 4.61
CA GLY A 118 -9.47 -18.95 3.74
C GLY A 118 -10.30 -19.78 2.78
N PHE A 119 -11.09 -19.07 1.99
CA PHE A 119 -12.01 -19.64 1.02
C PHE A 119 -11.71 -19.05 -0.36
N PHE A 120 -11.54 -19.93 -1.34
CA PHE A 120 -11.69 -19.56 -2.72
C PHE A 120 -13.18 -19.50 -3.07
N TYR A 121 -13.58 -18.50 -3.83
CA TYR A 121 -14.97 -18.34 -4.25
C TYR A 121 -15.04 -18.04 -5.75
N LYS A 122 -16.13 -18.50 -6.37
CA LYS A 122 -16.55 -18.16 -7.74
C LYS A 122 -17.98 -17.66 -7.68
N SER A 123 -18.13 -16.36 -7.45
CA SER A 123 -19.44 -15.71 -7.29
C SER A 123 -19.35 -14.26 -7.77
N TYR A 124 -20.21 -13.90 -8.72
CA TYR A 124 -20.29 -12.54 -9.24
C TYR A 124 -20.77 -11.55 -8.16
N VAL A 125 -21.76 -11.94 -7.35
CA VAL A 125 -22.32 -11.11 -6.29
C VAL A 125 -21.26 -10.77 -5.24
N VAL A 126 -20.57 -11.78 -4.72
CA VAL A 126 -19.50 -11.57 -3.72
C VAL A 126 -18.35 -10.75 -4.32
N LYS A 127 -18.02 -10.96 -5.59
CA LYS A 127 -17.00 -10.15 -6.27
C LYS A 127 -17.41 -8.68 -6.32
N GLN A 128 -18.67 -8.39 -6.66
CA GLN A 128 -19.14 -7.01 -6.76
C GLN A 128 -19.13 -6.33 -5.38
N ASP A 129 -19.61 -7.01 -4.34
CA ASP A 129 -19.58 -6.46 -2.97
C ASP A 129 -18.14 -6.11 -2.54
N LEU A 130 -17.16 -6.96 -2.87
CA LEU A 130 -15.75 -6.70 -2.56
C LEU A 130 -15.12 -5.61 -3.44
N ILE A 131 -15.60 -5.42 -4.67
CA ILE A 131 -15.19 -4.28 -5.51
C ILE A 131 -15.70 -2.97 -4.90
N ASP A 132 -16.95 -2.93 -4.47
CA ASP A 132 -17.54 -1.72 -3.89
C ASP A 132 -16.78 -1.33 -2.60
N ILE A 133 -16.49 -2.32 -1.74
CA ILE A 133 -15.62 -2.12 -0.56
C ILE A 133 -14.22 -1.65 -0.96
N PHE A 134 -13.63 -2.21 -2.01
CA PHE A 134 -12.29 -1.83 -2.46
C PHE A 134 -12.25 -0.37 -2.93
N GLU A 135 -13.23 0.05 -3.73
CA GLU A 135 -13.30 1.44 -4.23
C GLU A 135 -13.59 2.43 -3.10
N ASP A 136 -14.43 2.07 -2.12
CA ASP A 136 -14.67 2.89 -0.93
C ASP A 136 -13.37 3.11 -0.14
N ILE A 137 -12.60 2.04 0.14
CA ILE A 137 -11.33 2.15 0.87
C ILE A 137 -10.29 2.95 0.06
N LYS A 138 -10.28 2.78 -1.27
CA LYS A 138 -9.37 3.50 -2.17
C LYS A 138 -9.66 4.99 -2.21
N ALA A 139 -10.91 5.40 -2.01
CA ALA A 139 -11.28 6.81 -1.90
C ALA A 139 -10.60 7.52 -0.72
N ASP A 140 -10.15 6.77 0.28
CA ASP A 140 -9.45 7.23 1.49
C ASP A 140 -7.95 6.95 1.47
N ALA A 141 -7.39 6.63 0.31
CA ALA A 141 -5.98 6.28 0.14
C ALA A 141 -5.21 7.30 -0.70
N TYR A 142 -3.89 7.27 -0.57
CA TYR A 142 -2.95 7.82 -1.54
C TYR A 142 -2.28 6.71 -2.32
N ARG A 143 -1.87 7.01 -3.55
CA ARG A 143 -1.10 6.07 -4.36
C ARG A 143 0.37 6.15 -3.95
N TRP A 144 1.00 5.00 -3.78
CA TRP A 144 2.39 4.88 -3.37
C TRP A 144 3.32 5.68 -4.28
N GLY A 145 4.24 6.42 -3.66
CA GLY A 145 5.24 7.23 -4.36
C GLY A 145 4.72 8.51 -5.04
N THR A 146 3.42 8.84 -4.95
CA THR A 146 2.92 10.15 -5.42
C THR A 146 3.32 11.28 -4.46
N PRO A 147 3.30 12.55 -4.91
CA PRO A 147 3.66 13.68 -4.05
C PRO A 147 2.85 13.74 -2.74
N GLU A 148 1.56 13.43 -2.77
CA GLU A 148 0.69 13.45 -1.59
C GLU A 148 1.05 12.35 -0.60
N TRP A 149 1.40 11.16 -1.11
CA TRP A 149 1.90 10.06 -0.30
C TRP A 149 3.25 10.38 0.34
N LEU A 150 4.17 10.98 -0.41
CA LEU A 150 5.47 11.43 0.12
C LEU A 150 5.30 12.51 1.19
N GLU A 151 4.37 13.43 1.01
CA GLU A 151 4.05 14.45 2.01
C GLU A 151 3.47 13.83 3.28
N MET A 152 2.54 12.89 3.15
CA MET A 152 2.02 12.12 4.29
C MET A 152 3.15 11.48 5.10
N ARG A 153 4.13 10.83 4.45
CA ARG A 153 5.27 10.21 5.13
C ARG A 153 6.16 11.19 5.87
N LYS A 154 6.34 12.41 5.35
CA LYS A 154 7.18 13.43 6.00
C LYS A 154 6.61 13.91 7.34
N GLN A 155 5.32 13.68 7.60
CA GLN A 155 4.65 14.12 8.82
C GLN A 155 4.61 13.05 9.93
N VAL A 156 5.12 11.84 9.67
CA VAL A 156 5.06 10.70 10.60
C VAL A 156 6.44 10.35 11.14
#